data_AF-A0A932VDH1-F1
#
_entry.id   AF-A0A932VDH1-F1
#
_cell.length_a   1.000
_cell.length_b   1.000
_cell.length_c   1.000
_cell.angle_alpha   90.00
_cell.angle_beta   90.00
_cell.angle_gamma   90.00
#
_symmetry.space_group_name_H-M   'P 1'
#
loop_
_entity.id
_entity.type
_entity.pdbx_description
1 polymer ?
#
loop_
_entity_poly.entity_id
_entity_poly.type
_entity_poly.pdbx_seq_one_letter_code
_entity_poly.pdbx_strand_id
1 'polypeptide(L)' 'MTAEQATQLNNFWYVAAQSIELKSRPLERKINGQTLVLFRDNDDTPHALNARC' A
#
# COMPACT_ATOMS: atom_id res chain seq x y z
N MET A 1 0.71 -23.77 3.65
CA MET A 1 0.26 -22.95 2.50
C MET A 1 0.37 -21.49 2.92
N THR A 2 1.54 -20.88 2.73
CA THR A 2 1.80 -19.49 3.10
C THR A 2 1.20 -18.56 2.04
N ALA A 3 0.35 -17.64 2.46
CA ALA A 3 -0.29 -16.66 1.59
C ALA A 3 0.74 -15.61 1.15
N GLU A 4 1.50 -15.94 0.10
CA GLU A 4 2.28 -14.95 -0.64
C GLU A 4 2.33 -15.32 -2.13
N GLN A 5 1.17 -15.64 -2.70
CA GLN A 5 1.03 -15.64 -4.16
C GLN A 5 0.78 -14.20 -4.61
N ALA A 6 1.85 -13.41 -4.62
CA ALA A 6 1.87 -12.25 -5.48
C ALA A 6 1.73 -12.76 -6.92
N THR A 7 0.74 -12.28 -7.66
CA THR A 7 0.56 -12.66 -9.07
C THR A 7 1.84 -12.30 -9.86
N GLN A 8 2.04 -12.93 -11.03
CA GLN A 8 3.25 -12.88 -11.89
C GLN A 8 3.83 -11.48 -12.22
N LEU A 9 3.23 -10.40 -11.75
CA LEU A 9 3.59 -9.00 -11.98
C LEU A 9 4.34 -8.40 -10.77
N ASN A 10 5.31 -9.12 -10.22
CA ASN A 10 6.24 -8.50 -9.27
C ASN A 10 7.12 -7.47 -9.98
N ASN A 11 7.55 -6.41 -9.27
CA ASN A 11 8.38 -5.31 -9.80
C ASN A 11 7.71 -4.39 -10.82
N PHE A 12 6.41 -4.13 -10.67
CA PHE A 12 5.67 -3.12 -11.45
C PHE A 12 5.14 -2.01 -10.56
N TRP A 13 4.90 -0.84 -11.16
CA TRP A 13 4.23 0.27 -10.49
C TRP A 13 2.71 0.09 -10.54
N TYR A 14 2.07 0.25 -9.39
CA TYR A 14 0.62 0.18 -9.25
C TYR A 14 0.09 1.52 -8.76
N VAL A 15 -1.04 1.96 -9.30
CA VAL A 15 -1.79 3.09 -8.75
C VAL A 15 -2.41 2.64 -7.42
N ALA A 16 -1.98 3.24 -6.32
CA ALA A 16 -2.34 2.80 -4.98
C ALA A 16 -3.52 3.58 -4.37
N ALA A 17 -3.58 4.90 -4.62
CA ALA A 17 -4.67 5.79 -4.20
C ALA A 17 -4.58 7.12 -4.97
N GLN A 18 -5.67 7.89 -5.00
CA GLN A 18 -5.60 9.30 -5.36
C GLN A 18 -5.00 10.12 -4.22
N SER A 19 -4.26 11.18 -4.53
CA SER A 19 -3.63 12.04 -3.51
C SER A 19 -4.64 12.61 -2.51
N ILE A 20 -5.87 12.91 -2.95
CA ILE A 20 -6.95 13.45 -2.10
C ILE A 20 -7.50 12.45 -1.07
N GLU A 21 -7.34 11.15 -1.33
CA GLU A 21 -7.70 10.08 -0.39
C GLU A 21 -6.62 9.90 0.69
N LEU A 22 -5.35 10.15 0.33
CA LEU A 22 -4.19 9.89 1.18
C LEU A 22 -3.95 11.05 2.17
N LYS A 23 -4.53 10.90 3.35
CA LYS A 23 -4.45 11.84 4.48
C LYS A 23 -3.68 11.22 5.65
N SER A 24 -3.68 11.90 6.80
CA SER A 24 -3.08 11.41 8.05
C SER A 24 -3.71 10.10 8.56
N ARG A 25 -4.99 9.85 8.23
CA ARG A 25 -5.63 8.56 8.51
C ARG A 25 -5.11 7.50 7.53
N PRO A 26 -4.49 6.41 8.02
CA PRO A 26 -3.99 5.36 7.14
C PRO A 26 -5.10 4.67 6.35
N LEU A 27 -4.77 4.27 5.12
CA LEU A 27 -5.63 3.52 4.21
C LEU A 27 -5.05 2.12 3.98
N GLU A 28 -5.87 1.10 4.18
CA GLU A 28 -5.53 -0.26 3.75
C GLU A 28 -5.83 -0.44 2.26
N ARG A 29 -4.91 -1.09 1.54
CA ARG A 29 -5.09 -1.48 0.13
C ARG A 29 -4.54 -2.88 -0.11
N LYS A 30 -5.25 -3.65 -0.94
CA LYS A 30 -4.78 -4.92 -1.47
C LYS A 30 -4.26 -4.71 -2.89
N ILE A 31 -2.95 -4.85 -3.08
CA ILE A 31 -2.27 -4.65 -4.37
C ILE A 31 -1.47 -5.89 -4.70
N ASN A 32 -1.66 -6.46 -5.89
CA ASN A 32 -0.98 -7.67 -6.34
C ASN A 32 -1.04 -8.82 -5.32
N GLY A 33 -2.17 -8.97 -4.60
CA GLY A 33 -2.34 -9.99 -3.56
C GLY A 33 -1.71 -9.66 -2.20
N GLN A 34 -0.94 -8.58 -2.07
CA GLN A 34 -0.35 -8.09 -0.82
C GLN A 34 -1.22 -7.02 -0.17
N THR A 35 -1.30 -7.03 1.16
CA THR A 35 -1.97 -5.98 1.93
C THR A 35 -0.95 -4.93 2.37
N LEU A 36 -1.19 -3.69 1.97
CA LEU A 36 -0.36 -2.53 2.25
C LEU A 36 -1.15 -1.47 3.03
N VAL A 37 -0.44 -0.71 3.85
CA VAL A 37 -0.94 0.48 4.55
C VAL A 37 -0.33 1.71 3.89
N LEU A 38 -1.17 2.60 3.39
CA LEU A 38 -0.78 3.88 2.81
C LEU A 38 -1.13 5.00 3.78
N PHE A 39 -0.24 5.95 4.01
CA PHE A 39 -0.53 7.11 4.85
C PHE A 39 0.31 8.31 4.43
N ARG A 40 -0.06 9.48 4.94
CA ARG A 40 0.75 10.68 4.86
C ARG A 40 1.25 11.05 6.24
N ASP A 41 2.53 11.36 6.34
CA ASP A 41 3.12 11.81 7.61
C ASP A 41 2.81 13.29 7.90
N ASN A 42 3.38 13.81 8.98
CA ASN A 42 3.16 15.19 9.41
C ASN A 42 3.84 16.22 8.50
N ASP A 43 4.77 15.79 7.64
CA ASP A 43 5.48 16.63 6.66
C ASP A 43 4.82 16.57 5.27
N ASP A 44 3.59 16.08 5.19
CA ASP A 44 2.82 15.87 3.97
C ASP A 44 3.46 14.86 2.99
N THR A 45 4.36 13.98 3.47
CA THR A 45 5.04 12.98 2.62
C THR A 45 4.25 11.66 2.58
N PRO A 46 3.99 11.09 1.39
CA PRO A 46 3.28 9.82 1.24
C PRO A 46 4.18 8.61 1.52
N HIS A 47 3.67 7.63 2.27
CA HIS A 47 4.37 6.40 2.64
C HIS A 47 3.51 5.17 2.38
N ALA A 48 4.18 4.02 2.20
CA ALA A 48 3.56 2.71 2.08
C ALA A 48 4.33 1.68 2.92
N LEU A 49 3.62 0.88 3.71
CA LEU A 49 4.17 -0.21 4.54
C LEU A 49 3.42 -1.51 4.25
N ASN A 50 4.09 -2.65 4.47
CA ASN A 50 3.40 -3.93 4.54
C ASN A 50 2.51 -3.96 5.78
N ALA A 51 1.27 -4.45 5.63
CA ALA A 51 0.33 -4.59 6.75
C ALA A 51 0.66 -5.81 7.63
N ARG A 52 1.89 -5.88 8.13
CA ARG A 52 2.43 -6.95 8.98
C ARG A 52 3.29 -6.30 10.09
N CYS A 53 3.26 -6.89 11.28
CA CYS A 53 4.16 -6.52 12.39
C CYS A 53 5.49 -7.24 12.28
#